data_AF-A0A0F8ZHH2-F1
#
_entry.id   AF-A0A0F8ZHH2-F1
#
_cell.length_a   1.000
_cell.length_b   1.000
_cell.length_c   1.000
_cell.angle_alpha   90.00
_cell.angle_beta   90.00
_cell.angle_gamma   90.00
#
_symmetry.space_group_name_H-M   'P 1'
#
loop_
_entity.id
_entity.type
_entity.pdbx_description
1 polymer ?
#
loop_
_entity_poly.entity_id
_entity_poly.type
_entity_poly.pdbx_seq_one_letter_code
_entity_poly.pdbx_strand_id
1 'polypeptide(L)'
;TEVMRKFQFDFAKLMQDYQIDSVAIRQRAPKGKFAGSANGFKMETAIQLIKELDVHLFTVTEVKEQLKRNPIPIDFAETGLKKYQENAFVNAYVYLMKKTYRSEEL
;
A
#
# COMPACT_ATOMS: atom_id res chain seq x y z
N THR A 1 -14.39 -15.17 11.13
CA THR A 1 -12.95 -15.52 11.22
C THR A 1 -12.49 -16.28 9.98
N GLU A 2 -13.27 -17.26 9.50
CA GLU A 2 -12.98 -18.01 8.27
C GLU A 2 -12.84 -17.12 7.02
N VAL A 3 -13.73 -16.16 6.81
CA VAL A 3 -13.66 -15.19 5.71
C VAL A 3 -12.33 -14.42 5.68
N MET A 4 -11.79 -14.04 6.84
CA MET A 4 -10.52 -13.31 6.92
C MET A 4 -9.32 -14.21 6.61
N ARG A 5 -9.36 -15.47 7.05
CA ARG A 5 -8.33 -16.46 6.71
C ARG A 5 -8.33 -16.76 5.22
N LYS A 6 -9.52 -16.90 4.62
CA LYS A 6 -9.67 -17.07 3.18
C LYS A 6 -9.13 -15.86 2.41
N PHE A 7 -9.48 -14.65 2.84
CA PHE A 7 -8.94 -13.43 2.25
C PHE A 7 -7.40 -13.40 2.31
N GLN A 8 -6.81 -13.66 3.48
CA GLN A 8 -5.35 -13.69 3.64
C GLN A 8 -4.69 -14.73 2.73
N PHE A 9 -5.26 -15.94 2.67
CA PHE A 9 -4.78 -17.02 1.81
C PHE A 9 -4.86 -16.65 0.33
N ASP A 10 -6.03 -16.18 -0.12
CA ASP A 10 -6.25 -15.79 -1.52
C ASP A 10 -5.31 -14.63 -1.92
N PHE A 11 -5.11 -13.66 -1.02
CA PHE A 11 -4.19 -12.55 -1.23
C PHE A 11 -2.73 -13.03 -1.32
N ALA A 12 -2.29 -13.88 -0.39
CA ALA A 12 -0.93 -14.44 -0.41
C ALA A 12 -0.68 -15.24 -1.70
N LYS A 13 -1.67 -16.03 -2.15
CA LYS A 13 -1.60 -16.75 -3.42
C LYS A 13 -1.49 -15.82 -4.61
N LEU A 14 -2.30 -14.75 -4.65
CA LEU A 14 -2.21 -13.74 -5.69
C LEU A 14 -0.81 -13.10 -5.75
N MET A 15 -0.21 -12.75 -4.61
CA MET A 15 1.14 -12.17 -4.59
C MET A 15 2.18 -13.18 -5.08
N GLN A 16 2.05 -14.45 -4.69
CA GLN A 16 2.93 -15.53 -5.15
C GLN A 16 2.83 -15.74 -6.68
N ASP A 17 1.61 -15.87 -7.20
CA ASP A 17 1.37 -16.20 -8.62
C ASP A 17 1.87 -15.10 -9.55
N TYR A 18 1.79 -13.84 -9.12
CA TYR A 18 2.30 -12.67 -9.85
C TYR A 18 3.73 -12.26 -9.47
N GLN A 19 4.40 -13.02 -8.61
CA GLN A 19 5.77 -12.76 -8.15
C GLN A 19 5.96 -11.36 -7.54
N ILE A 20 4.95 -10.90 -6.80
CA ILE A 20 5.01 -9.63 -6.05
C ILE A 20 5.71 -9.88 -4.72
N ASP A 21 6.81 -9.18 -4.49
CA ASP A 21 7.61 -9.28 -3.26
C ASP A 21 7.21 -8.24 -2.19
N SER A 22 6.56 -7.15 -2.59
CA SER A 22 6.33 -5.97 -1.74
C SER A 22 4.95 -5.36 -1.94
N VAL A 23 4.32 -4.90 -0.86
CA VAL A 23 3.01 -4.22 -0.88
C VAL A 23 3.04 -2.93 -0.09
N ALA A 24 2.65 -1.83 -0.73
CA ALA A 24 2.54 -0.51 -0.12
C ALA A 24 1.07 -0.15 0.18
N ILE A 25 0.74 0.03 1.46
CA ILE A 25 -0.62 0.32 1.94
C ILE A 25 -0.68 1.76 2.46
N ARG A 26 -1.74 2.48 2.05
CA ARG A 26 -2.05 3.78 2.67
C ARG A 26 -2.70 3.56 4.02
N GLN A 27 -1.97 3.87 5.08
CA GLN A 27 -2.49 3.78 6.43
C GLN A 27 -3.66 4.76 6.62
N ARG A 28 -4.75 4.25 7.22
CA ARG A 28 -5.90 5.08 7.58
C ARG A 28 -5.81 5.51 9.04
N ALA A 29 -6.23 6.74 9.33
CA ALA A 29 -6.30 7.22 10.69
C ALA A 29 -7.28 6.37 11.53
N PRO A 30 -6.99 6.07 12.81
CA PRO A 30 -7.89 5.32 13.67
C PRO A 30 -9.10 6.14 14.15
N LYS A 31 -9.03 7.47 14.06
CA LYS A 31 -10.07 8.41 14.51
C LYS A 31 -10.26 9.55 13.52
N GLY A 32 -11.43 10.19 13.57
CA GLY A 32 -11.80 11.34 12.75
C GLY A 32 -12.70 11.01 11.55
N LYS A 33 -13.10 12.05 10.81
CA LYS A 33 -14.08 11.97 9.70
C LYS A 33 -13.71 10.97 8.60
N PHE A 34 -12.41 10.68 8.42
CA PHE A 34 -11.90 9.78 7.38
C PHE A 34 -11.29 8.48 7.93
N ALA A 35 -11.63 8.13 9.18
CA ALA A 35 -11.06 6.99 9.87
C ALA A 35 -11.29 5.67 9.11
N GLY A 36 -10.33 4.75 9.26
CA GLY A 36 -10.52 3.36 8.84
C GLY A 36 -11.61 2.69 9.66
N SER A 37 -12.33 1.73 9.05
CA SER A 37 -13.24 0.87 9.81
C SER A 37 -12.47 -0.25 10.49
N ALA A 38 -13.04 -0.84 11.54
CA ALA A 38 -12.45 -2.01 12.21
C ALA A 38 -12.15 -3.17 11.25
N ASN A 39 -12.99 -3.36 10.23
CA ASN A 39 -12.76 -4.38 9.20
C ASN A 39 -11.57 -4.03 8.30
N GLY A 40 -11.38 -2.75 7.96
CA GLY A 40 -10.22 -2.27 7.21
C GLY A 40 -8.90 -2.58 7.93
N PHE A 41 -8.83 -2.26 9.22
CA PHE A 41 -7.65 -2.56 10.03
C PHE A 41 -7.37 -4.06 10.13
N LYS A 42 -8.41 -4.90 10.27
CA LYS A 42 -8.22 -6.36 10.27
C LYS A 42 -7.65 -6.88 8.94
N MET A 43 -8.11 -6.33 7.81
CA MET A 43 -7.57 -6.71 6.50
C MET A 43 -6.11 -6.26 6.34
N GLU A 44 -5.79 -5.05 6.78
CA GLU A 44 -4.42 -4.52 6.79
C GLU A 44 -3.50 -5.42 7.62
N THR A 45 -3.88 -5.75 8.86
CA THR A 45 -3.14 -6.68 9.71
C THR A 45 -3.03 -8.06 9.08
N ALA A 46 -4.09 -8.56 8.43
CA ALA A 46 -4.03 -9.86 7.76
C ALA A 46 -2.97 -9.87 6.64
N ILE A 47 -2.83 -8.78 5.88
CA ILE A 47 -1.80 -8.65 4.84
C ILE A 47 -0.41 -8.57 5.48
N GLN A 48 -0.22 -7.74 6.51
CA GLN A 48 1.06 -7.60 7.24
C GLN A 48 1.59 -8.92 7.81
N LEU A 49 0.69 -9.87 8.14
CA LEU A 49 1.06 -11.16 8.72
C LEU A 49 1.48 -12.22 7.67
N ILE A 50 1.48 -11.90 6.38
CA ILE A 50 1.99 -12.78 5.32
C ILE A 50 3.52 -12.73 5.38
N LYS A 51 4.16 -13.86 5.70
CA LYS A 51 5.60 -13.91 6.02
C LYS A 51 6.52 -13.62 4.84
N GLU A 52 6.08 -14.00 3.65
CA GLU A 52 6.85 -13.92 2.42
C GLU A 52 6.69 -12.57 1.70
N LEU A 53 5.98 -11.61 2.31
CA LEU A 53 5.62 -10.34 1.70
C LEU A 53 6.17 -9.15 2.49
N ASP A 54 6.89 -8.26 1.81
CA ASP A 54 7.40 -7.01 2.39
C ASP A 54 6.29 -5.94 2.41
N VAL A 55 5.62 -5.77 3.55
CA VAL A 55 4.43 -4.91 3.66
C VAL A 55 4.78 -3.58 4.34
N HIS A 56 4.61 -2.49 3.60
CA HIS A 56 4.89 -1.12 4.04
C HIS A 56 3.62 -0.30 4.21
N LEU A 57 3.59 0.51 5.26
CA LEU A 57 2.48 1.40 5.55
C LEU A 57 2.94 2.84 5.48
N PHE A 58 2.21 3.64 4.73
CA PHE A 58 2.47 5.08 4.64
C PHE A 58 1.28 5.86 5.13
N THR A 59 1.55 6.80 6.03
CA THR A 59 0.57 7.82 6.41
C THR A 59 0.32 8.77 5.23
N VAL A 60 -0.82 9.46 5.27
CA VAL A 60 -1.15 10.50 4.29
C VAL A 60 -0.08 11.61 4.27
N THR A 61 0.53 11.91 5.42
CA THR A 61 1.55 12.95 5.55
C THR A 61 2.84 12.52 4.88
N GLU A 62 3.33 11.31 5.16
CA GLU A 62 4.55 10.77 4.54
C GLU A 62 4.44 10.73 3.02
N VAL A 63 3.31 10.24 2.49
CA VAL A 63 3.07 10.23 1.04
C VAL A 63 3.20 11.65 0.45
N LYS A 64 2.57 12.65 1.08
CA LYS A 64 2.63 14.04 0.60
C LYS A 64 4.05 14.61 0.67
N GLU A 65 4.79 14.31 1.73
CA GLU A 65 6.17 14.79 1.88
C GLU A 65 7.10 14.15 0.85
N GLN A 66 6.95 12.86 0.60
CA GLN A 66 7.75 12.16 -0.42
C GLN A 66 7.44 12.68 -1.82
N LEU A 67 6.16 12.93 -2.14
CA LEU A 67 5.77 13.50 -3.44
C LEU A 67 6.27 14.94 -3.67
N LYS A 68 6.42 15.74 -2.61
CA LYS A 68 7.03 17.08 -2.74
C LYS A 68 8.52 17.00 -3.09
N ARG A 69 9.21 15.97 -2.60
CA ARG A 69 10.64 15.75 -2.84
C ARG A 69 10.88 15.07 -4.19
N ASN A 70 10.10 14.05 -4.48
CA ASN A 70 10.13 13.26 -5.70
C ASN A 70 8.74 13.32 -6.35
N PRO A 71 8.44 14.35 -7.16
CA PRO A 71 7.18 14.43 -7.88
C PRO A 71 7.01 13.26 -8.84
N ILE A 72 5.77 12.82 -9.08
CA ILE A 72 5.49 11.83 -10.12
C ILE A 72 5.72 12.52 -11.48
N PRO A 73 6.55 11.95 -12.38
CA PRO A 73 6.97 12.63 -13.60
C PRO A 73 5.95 12.58 -14.75
N ILE A 74 4.81 11.89 -14.55
CA ILE A 74 3.76 11.70 -15.55
C ILE A 74 2.39 12.10 -14.98
N ASP A 75 1.45 12.46 -15.84
CA ASP A 75 0.06 12.66 -15.41
C ASP A 75 -0.57 11.28 -15.10
N PHE A 76 -1.40 11.21 -14.06
CA PHE A 76 -2.11 9.98 -13.73
C PHE A 76 -3.02 9.52 -14.88
N ALA A 77 -3.61 10.44 -15.65
CA ALA A 77 -4.46 10.12 -16.80
C ALA A 77 -3.74 9.31 -17.88
N GLU A 78 -2.41 9.47 -18.00
CA GLU A 78 -1.58 8.77 -18.98
C GLU A 78 -1.26 7.33 -18.57
N THR A 79 -1.51 6.95 -17.31
CA THR A 79 -1.23 5.58 -16.81
C THR A 79 -2.21 4.53 -17.34
N GLY A 80 -3.37 4.95 -17.87
CA GLY A 80 -4.47 4.05 -18.25
C GLY A 80 -5.18 3.39 -17.05
N LEU A 81 -4.80 3.73 -15.81
CA LEU A 81 -5.41 3.20 -14.60
C LEU A 81 -6.74 3.89 -14.31
N LYS A 82 -7.65 3.16 -13.67
CA LYS A 82 -8.93 3.70 -13.22
C LYS A 82 -8.69 4.61 -12.02
N LYS A 83 -9.47 5.69 -11.89
CA LYS A 83 -9.34 6.70 -10.81
C LYS A 83 -9.28 6.13 -9.39
N TYR A 84 -9.99 5.04 -9.10
CA TYR A 84 -9.94 4.42 -7.77
C TYR A 84 -8.57 3.77 -7.45
N GLN A 85 -7.72 3.53 -8.45
CA GLN A 85 -6.38 2.95 -8.32
C GLN A 85 -5.31 4.02 -8.07
N GLU A 86 -5.65 5.31 -8.22
CA GLU A 86 -4.71 6.43 -8.09
C GLU A 86 -3.94 6.40 -6.77
N ASN A 87 -4.65 6.19 -5.64
CA ASN A 87 -4.01 6.11 -4.34
C ASN A 87 -3.04 4.92 -4.23
N ALA A 88 -3.35 3.78 -4.85
CA ALA A 88 -2.48 2.61 -4.83
C ALA A 88 -1.22 2.85 -5.68
N PHE A 89 -1.39 3.42 -6.88
CA PHE A 89 -0.30 3.84 -7.75
C PHE A 89 0.66 4.80 -7.04
N VAL A 90 0.11 5.83 -6.39
CA VAL A 90 0.90 6.82 -5.65
C VAL A 90 1.70 6.17 -4.52
N ASN A 91 1.12 5.26 -3.72
CA ASN A 91 1.86 4.61 -2.64
C ASN A 91 2.97 3.70 -3.17
N ALA A 92 2.70 2.96 -4.26
CA ALA A 92 3.71 2.11 -4.89
C ALA A 92 4.89 2.95 -5.40
N TYR A 93 4.61 4.09 -6.02
CA TYR A 93 5.63 5.04 -6.43
C TYR A 93 6.44 5.56 -5.23
N VAL A 94 5.78 5.96 -4.14
CA VAL A 94 6.46 6.41 -2.91
C VAL A 94 7.36 5.32 -2.33
N TYR A 95 6.89 4.07 -2.29
CA TYR A 95 7.71 2.92 -1.87
C TYR A 95 8.95 2.78 -2.75
N LEU A 96 8.79 2.80 -4.08
CA LEU A 96 9.91 2.68 -5.01
C LEU A 96 10.94 3.81 -4.83
N MET A 97 10.49 5.05 -4.62
CA MET A 97 11.39 6.18 -4.36
C MET A 97 12.14 6.01 -3.04
N LYS A 98 11.46 5.57 -1.97
CA LYS A 98 12.12 5.27 -0.70
C LYS A 98 13.12 4.12 -0.84
N LYS A 99 12.76 3.04 -1.54
CA LYS A 99 13.63 1.88 -1.78
C LYS A 99 14.88 2.26 -2.57
N THR A 100 14.74 3.16 -3.54
CA THR A 100 15.84 3.57 -4.41
C THR A 100 16.81 4.52 -3.72
N TYR A 101 16.30 5.48 -2.93
CA TYR A 101 17.11 6.59 -2.43
C TYR A 101 17.32 6.61 -0.91
N ARG A 102 16.56 5.82 -0.14
CA ARG A 102 16.53 5.82 1.34
C ARG A 102 16.22 4.42 1.86
N SER A 103 16.92 3.41 1.36
CA SER A 103 16.70 2.00 1.71
C SER A 103 16.80 1.72 3.21
N GLU A 104 17.55 2.53 3.94
CA GLU A 104 17.73 2.46 5.39
C GLU A 104 16.52 2.94 6.21
N GLU A 105 15.52 3.57 5.57
CA GLU A 105 14.28 4.04 6.20
C GLU A 105 13.05 3.20 5.83
N LEU A 106 13.30 2.01 5.30
CA LEU A 106 12.32 0.97 5.03
C LEU A 106 12.48 -0.18 6.03
#